data_AF-A0A945D5F6-F1
#
_entry.id   AF-A0A945D5F6-F1
#
_cell.length_a   1.000
_cell.length_b   1.000
_cell.length_c   1.000
_cell.angle_alpha   90.00
_cell.angle_beta   90.00
_cell.angle_gamma   90.00
#
_symmetry.space_group_name_H-M   'P 1'
#
loop_
_entity.id
_entity.type
_entity.pdbx_description
1 polymer ?
#
loop_
_entity_poly.entity_id
_entity_poly.type
_entity_poly.pdbx_seq_one_letter_code
_entity_poly.pdbx_strand_id
1 'polypeptide(L)'
;MNWLTNFVRPKIRALVRKQDDRETLWEKCPSCGQMVFHRDLDAAMRVCPHCDHHMRLNARQRLDQVLDDGTVERIAVRDVPADPLKFRDEKKYTDRLKDARAKTSEDEAMVVASGTMNGLGIVTCVQNFAFMGGSMGLAAGEAMLAGAERAVADGKPLIVFAAAGGARMQEGILSLMQMPRTTIAVEMVREAGLPYIVVLTDPTTGGVTASYAMIGDIHIAEPGALIGFAGQRVIQDTIREKLPDGFQRAEYLLDHGMIDMVVHRHEMRDTLTRLVDMMMNRDQSAIIKTLAALPPAVDESSDKQIEAQNVPDTEPVETSS
;
A
#
# COMPACT_ATOMS: atom_id res chain seq x y z
N MET A 1 -71.48 19.53 23.70
CA MET A 1 -70.40 18.72 24.33
C MET A 1 -70.15 17.53 23.42
N ASN A 2 -69.04 17.45 22.69
CA ASN A 2 -67.74 17.06 23.23
C ASN A 2 -66.64 17.82 22.47
N TRP A 3 -65.95 18.72 23.16
CA TRP A 3 -65.06 19.75 22.58
C TRP A 3 -63.57 19.43 22.78
N LEU A 4 -63.25 18.14 22.99
CA LEU A 4 -61.94 17.70 23.49
C LEU A 4 -61.25 16.61 22.64
N THR A 5 -61.47 16.59 21.32
CA THR A 5 -60.69 15.72 20.42
C THR A 5 -60.38 16.41 19.09
N ASN A 6 -59.77 17.60 19.15
CA ASN A 6 -59.04 18.17 18.03
C ASN A 6 -57.78 18.86 18.56
N PHE A 7 -56.79 18.05 18.94
CA PHE A 7 -55.43 18.53 19.10
C PHE A 7 -54.57 17.93 17.99
N VAL A 8 -54.76 18.46 16.79
CA VAL A 8 -53.80 18.28 15.70
C VAL A 8 -52.53 19.01 16.11
N ARG A 9 -51.53 18.27 16.59
CA ARG A 9 -50.21 18.84 16.89
C ARG A 9 -49.68 19.49 15.60
N PRO A 10 -49.21 20.75 15.64
CA PRO A 10 -48.64 21.40 14.47
C PRO A 10 -47.43 20.59 13.97
N LYS A 11 -47.37 20.39 12.65
CA LYS A 11 -46.23 19.81 11.94
C LYS A 11 -45.01 20.74 12.10
N ILE A 12 -44.27 20.59 13.19
CA ILE A 12 -42.89 21.09 13.30
C ILE A 12 -42.02 19.89 13.72
N ARG A 13 -41.81 19.00 12.76
CA ARG A 13 -40.81 17.91 12.84
C ARG A 13 -39.82 17.98 11.68
N ALA A 14 -39.64 19.18 11.12
CA ALA A 14 -38.69 19.44 10.04
C ALA A 14 -37.82 20.63 10.48
N LEU A 15 -36.87 20.37 11.39
CA LEU A 15 -35.70 21.24 11.64
C LEU A 15 -34.67 20.62 12.60
N VAL A 16 -34.92 19.43 13.16
CA VAL A 16 -33.82 18.60 13.65
C VAL A 16 -33.47 17.63 12.55
N ARG A 17 -32.42 17.98 11.79
CA ARG A 17 -31.70 17.01 10.95
C ARG A 17 -31.36 15.86 11.90
N LYS A 18 -31.99 14.71 11.71
CA LYS A 18 -31.61 13.51 12.43
C LYS A 18 -30.19 13.22 11.97
N GLN A 19 -29.20 13.64 12.76
CA GLN A 19 -27.83 13.20 12.62
C GLN A 19 -27.88 11.71 12.88
N ASP A 20 -27.98 10.95 11.80
CA ASP A 20 -28.00 9.50 11.82
C ASP A 20 -26.56 9.04 11.72
N ASP A 21 -25.81 9.32 12.77
CA ASP A 21 -24.44 8.89 12.99
C ASP A 21 -24.22 8.83 14.49
N ARG A 22 -24.61 7.69 15.09
CA ARG A 22 -23.78 7.20 16.20
C ARG A 22 -22.42 6.87 15.59
N GLU A 23 -21.62 7.89 15.26
CA GLU A 23 -20.21 7.72 14.95
C GLU A 23 -19.64 6.94 16.13
N THR A 24 -19.09 5.77 15.83
CA THR A 24 -18.43 4.96 16.85
C THR A 24 -17.28 5.81 17.38
N LEU A 25 -17.50 6.51 18.49
CA LEU A 25 -16.53 7.44 19.06
C LEU A 25 -15.19 6.76 19.40
N TRP A 26 -15.22 5.44 19.56
CA TRP A 26 -14.09 4.62 19.97
C TRP A 26 -13.87 3.48 18.98
N GLU A 27 -12.63 3.33 18.51
CA GLU A 27 -12.21 2.21 17.69
C GLU A 27 -11.33 1.27 18.50
N LYS A 28 -11.60 -0.03 18.39
CA LYS A 28 -10.78 -1.05 19.04
C LYS A 28 -9.55 -1.34 18.18
N CYS A 29 -8.35 -1.18 18.76
CA CYS A 29 -7.12 -1.62 18.11
C CYS A 29 -7.14 -3.15 17.94
N PRO A 30 -6.96 -3.69 16.72
CA PRO A 30 -6.95 -5.13 16.49
C PRO A 30 -5.72 -5.83 17.09
N SER A 31 -4.63 -5.10 17.34
CA SER A 31 -3.39 -5.64 17.90
C SER A 31 -3.46 -5.74 19.44
N CYS A 32 -3.60 -4.61 20.14
CA CYS A 32 -3.57 -4.59 21.62
C CYS A 32 -4.96 -4.64 22.29
N GLY A 33 -6.04 -4.54 21.52
CA GLY A 33 -7.41 -4.58 22.03
C GLY A 33 -7.89 -3.30 22.77
N GLN A 34 -7.03 -2.29 22.91
CA GLN A 34 -7.39 -1.01 23.53
C GLN A 34 -8.41 -0.24 22.69
N MET A 35 -9.30 0.48 23.36
CA MET A 35 -10.25 1.38 22.71
C MET A 35 -9.59 2.76 22.57
N VAL A 36 -9.50 3.26 21.35
CA VAL A 36 -8.89 4.57 21.03
C VAL A 36 -9.99 5.50 20.53
N PHE A 37 -10.01 6.73 21.04
CA PHE A 37 -10.97 7.73 20.58
C PHE A 37 -10.66 8.12 19.13
N HIS A 38 -11.68 8.22 18.27
CA HIS A 38 -11.48 8.37 16.83
C HIS A 38 -10.65 9.62 16.45
N ARG A 39 -10.82 10.74 17.16
CA ARG A 39 -10.05 11.97 16.91
C ARG A 39 -8.58 11.82 17.27
N ASP A 40 -8.28 11.10 18.35
CA ASP A 40 -6.90 10.83 18.75
C ASP A 40 -6.24 9.90 17.74
N LEU A 41 -7.00 8.93 17.22
CA LEU A 41 -6.53 8.04 16.17
C LEU A 41 -6.29 8.78 14.85
N ASP A 42 -7.18 9.70 14.46
CA ASP A 42 -6.99 10.55 13.26
C ASP A 42 -5.77 11.47 13.42
N ALA A 43 -5.61 12.12 14.58
CA ALA A 43 -4.44 12.95 14.89
C ALA A 43 -3.13 12.14 14.89
N ALA A 44 -3.17 10.89 15.33
CA ALA A 44 -2.05 9.96 15.29
C ALA A 44 -1.86 9.29 13.91
N MET A 45 -2.48 9.80 12.84
CA MET A 45 -2.40 9.23 11.48
C MET A 45 -2.86 7.76 11.39
N ARG A 46 -3.83 7.36 12.21
CA ARG A 46 -4.32 5.99 12.37
C ARG A 46 -3.26 5.02 12.89
N VAL A 47 -2.25 5.51 13.62
CA VAL A 47 -1.31 4.67 14.39
C VAL A 47 -1.83 4.56 15.82
N CYS A 48 -1.85 3.35 16.37
CA CYS A 48 -2.35 3.14 17.72
C CYS A 48 -1.39 3.76 18.75
N PRO A 49 -1.82 4.73 19.58
CA PRO A 49 -0.95 5.42 20.53
C PRO A 49 -0.48 4.51 21.69
N HIS A 50 -1.06 3.32 21.85
CA HIS A 50 -0.71 2.39 22.93
C HIS A 50 0.29 1.31 22.52
N CYS A 51 0.29 0.90 21.26
CA CYS A 51 1.08 -0.26 20.80
C CYS A 51 1.76 -0.05 19.45
N ASP A 52 1.70 1.17 18.91
CA ASP A 52 2.30 1.56 17.64
C ASP A 52 1.78 0.79 16.40
N HIS A 53 0.69 0.04 16.56
CA HIS A 53 0.12 -0.70 15.45
C HIS A 53 -0.51 0.26 14.43
N HIS A 54 -0.03 0.15 13.19
CA HIS A 54 -0.56 0.83 12.02
C HIS A 54 -1.95 0.31 11.66
N MET A 55 -3.00 1.04 12.04
CA MET A 55 -4.38 0.67 11.72
C MET A 55 -4.72 1.04 10.27
N ARG A 56 -5.79 0.42 9.77
CA ARG A 56 -6.30 0.65 8.41
C ARG A 56 -6.67 2.11 8.18
N LEU A 57 -6.42 2.53 6.95
CA LEU A 57 -6.59 3.88 6.46
C LEU A 57 -7.45 3.83 5.19
N ASN A 58 -8.37 4.78 5.02
CA ASN A 58 -9.11 4.92 3.76
C ASN A 58 -8.30 5.75 2.75
N ALA A 59 -8.69 5.71 1.46
CA ALA A 59 -7.93 6.40 0.42
C ALA A 59 -7.83 7.91 0.64
N ARG A 60 -8.92 8.56 1.06
CA ARG A 60 -8.95 9.99 1.34
C ARG A 60 -7.98 10.38 2.46
N GLN A 61 -8.00 9.67 3.58
CA GLN A 61 -7.07 9.87 4.68
C GLN A 61 -5.61 9.75 4.22
N ARG A 62 -5.30 8.86 3.26
CA ARG A 62 -3.92 8.71 2.77
C ARG A 62 -3.52 9.91 1.94
N LEU A 63 -4.41 10.37 1.07
CA LEU A 63 -4.17 11.56 0.26
C LEU A 63 -3.96 12.77 1.16
N ASP A 64 -4.81 12.96 2.18
CA ASP A 64 -4.69 14.06 3.15
C ASP A 64 -3.39 13.99 3.97
N GLN A 65 -2.82 12.79 4.17
CA GLN A 65 -1.54 12.60 4.88
C GLN A 65 -0.31 12.84 4.02
N VAL A 66 -0.43 12.74 2.70
CA VAL A 66 0.72 12.74 1.77
C VAL A 66 0.79 14.04 0.97
N LEU A 67 -0.36 14.50 0.48
CA LEU A 67 -0.47 15.68 -0.37
C LEU A 67 -0.69 16.95 0.45
N ASP A 68 -0.20 18.07 -0.08
CA ASP A 68 -0.36 19.38 0.52
C ASP A 68 -1.82 19.83 0.44
N ASP A 69 -2.28 20.52 1.48
CA ASP A 69 -3.65 21.02 1.59
C ASP A 69 -4.05 21.86 0.36
N GLY A 70 -5.22 21.54 -0.21
CA GLY A 70 -5.77 22.27 -1.36
C GLY A 70 -5.15 21.94 -2.71
N THR A 71 -4.21 20.99 -2.78
CA THR A 71 -3.54 20.60 -4.04
C THR A 71 -4.07 19.32 -4.67
N VAL A 72 -4.91 18.58 -3.95
CA VAL A 72 -5.44 17.28 -4.37
C VAL A 72 -6.36 17.42 -5.58
N GLU A 73 -5.90 16.93 -6.73
CA GLU A 73 -6.66 16.78 -7.96
C GLU A 73 -6.97 15.29 -8.18
N ARG A 74 -8.23 14.88 -8.04
CA ARG A 74 -8.67 13.50 -8.35
C ARG A 74 -8.62 13.28 -9.86
N ILE A 75 -7.98 12.20 -10.30
CA ILE A 75 -7.85 11.86 -11.72
C ILE A 75 -9.01 10.94 -12.11
N ALA A 76 -9.70 11.28 -13.19
CA ALA A 76 -10.77 10.45 -13.73
C ALA A 76 -10.20 9.14 -14.31
N VAL A 77 -10.85 8.03 -13.95
CA VAL A 77 -10.51 6.70 -14.45
C VAL A 77 -11.53 6.29 -15.49
N ARG A 78 -11.11 5.58 -16.54
CA ARG A 78 -12.01 5.09 -17.58
C ARG A 78 -13.02 4.09 -16.99
N ASP A 79 -14.28 4.22 -17.37
CA ASP A 79 -15.33 3.29 -16.96
C ASP A 79 -15.09 1.90 -17.53
N VAL A 80 -15.43 0.89 -16.73
CA VAL A 80 -15.37 -0.53 -17.12
C VAL A 80 -16.73 -1.20 -16.94
N PRO A 81 -17.02 -2.30 -17.65
CA PRO A 81 -18.22 -3.09 -17.41
C PRO A 81 -18.29 -3.55 -15.94
N ALA A 82 -19.36 -3.19 -15.24
CA ALA A 82 -19.48 -3.47 -13.81
C ALA A 82 -19.60 -4.96 -13.47
N ASP A 83 -20.19 -5.77 -14.36
CA ASP A 83 -20.31 -7.22 -14.16
C ASP A 83 -20.21 -7.95 -15.51
N PRO A 84 -18.97 -8.10 -16.05
CA PRO A 84 -18.75 -8.68 -17.38
C PRO A 84 -19.07 -10.18 -17.42
N LEU A 85 -19.04 -10.87 -16.27
CA LEU A 85 -19.24 -12.31 -16.17
C LEU A 85 -20.64 -12.70 -15.66
N LYS A 86 -21.49 -11.71 -15.32
CA LYS A 86 -22.78 -11.93 -14.64
C LYS A 86 -22.62 -12.76 -13.37
N PHE A 87 -21.57 -12.47 -12.60
CA PHE A 87 -21.12 -13.30 -11.49
C PHE A 87 -22.11 -13.24 -10.32
N ARG A 88 -22.38 -14.40 -9.74
CA ARG A 88 -23.21 -14.54 -8.55
C ARG A 88 -22.69 -15.64 -7.64
N ASP A 89 -22.54 -15.28 -6.37
CA ASP A 89 -22.38 -16.21 -5.27
C ASP A 89 -23.59 -16.07 -4.32
N GLU A 90 -23.36 -16.02 -3.00
CA GLU A 90 -24.38 -15.62 -2.02
C GLU A 90 -25.05 -14.27 -2.37
N LYS A 91 -24.31 -13.36 -3.00
CA LYS A 91 -24.78 -12.06 -3.50
C LYS A 91 -24.42 -11.89 -4.99
N LYS A 92 -25.17 -11.05 -5.70
CA LYS A 92 -24.76 -10.64 -7.05
C LYS A 92 -23.53 -9.74 -6.94
N TYR A 93 -22.64 -9.81 -7.93
CA TYR A 93 -21.44 -8.95 -7.93
C TYR A 93 -21.80 -7.46 -7.91
N THR A 94 -22.81 -7.04 -8.68
CA THR A 94 -23.29 -5.65 -8.68
C THR A 94 -23.76 -5.16 -7.31
N ASP A 95 -24.35 -6.04 -6.50
CA ASP A 95 -24.79 -5.69 -5.14
C ASP A 95 -23.58 -5.53 -4.21
N ARG A 96 -22.54 -6.38 -4.37
CA ARG A 96 -21.27 -6.23 -3.64
C ARG A 96 -20.57 -4.92 -3.97
N LEU A 97 -20.55 -4.52 -5.25
CA LEU A 97 -20.02 -3.22 -5.68
C LEU A 97 -20.81 -2.06 -5.08
N LYS A 98 -22.15 -2.15 -5.08
CA LYS A 98 -23.00 -1.12 -4.46
C LYS A 98 -22.76 -1.01 -2.96
N ASP A 99 -22.67 -2.13 -2.24
CA ASP A 99 -22.36 -2.17 -0.81
C ASP A 99 -20.98 -1.55 -0.53
N ALA A 100 -19.98 -1.87 -1.35
CA ALA A 100 -18.62 -1.33 -1.22
C ALA A 100 -18.58 0.19 -1.44
N ARG A 101 -19.19 0.68 -2.52
CA ARG A 101 -19.30 2.12 -2.82
C ARG A 101 -20.01 2.89 -1.71
N ALA A 102 -21.12 2.34 -1.20
CA ALA A 102 -21.84 2.96 -0.08
C ALA A 102 -20.99 3.00 1.20
N LYS A 103 -20.16 1.99 1.43
CA LYS A 103 -19.29 1.91 2.61
C LYS A 103 -18.09 2.85 2.53
N THR A 104 -17.48 2.99 1.35
CA THR A 104 -16.22 3.74 1.19
C THR A 104 -16.40 5.13 0.63
N SER A 105 -17.55 5.43 0.01
CA SER A 105 -17.75 6.64 -0.80
C SER A 105 -16.74 6.78 -1.94
N GLU A 106 -16.24 5.66 -2.45
CA GLU A 106 -15.31 5.59 -3.58
C GLU A 106 -15.93 4.69 -4.65
N ASP A 107 -15.71 5.00 -5.93
CA ASP A 107 -16.29 4.21 -7.03
C ASP A 107 -15.63 2.83 -7.17
N GLU A 108 -14.37 2.72 -6.74
CA GLU A 108 -13.52 1.53 -6.82
C GLU A 108 -12.46 1.49 -5.70
N ALA A 109 -11.78 0.36 -5.57
CA ALA A 109 -10.69 0.07 -4.65
C ALA A 109 -9.39 0.85 -4.90
N MET A 110 -9.19 1.49 -6.05
CA MET A 110 -7.98 2.29 -6.30
C MET A 110 -8.37 3.71 -6.70
N VAL A 111 -7.84 4.67 -5.96
CA VAL A 111 -8.02 6.09 -6.17
C VAL A 111 -6.76 6.67 -6.79
N VAL A 112 -6.91 7.51 -7.80
CA VAL A 112 -5.80 8.21 -8.45
C VAL A 112 -5.91 9.70 -8.16
N ALA A 113 -4.81 10.32 -7.77
CA ALA A 113 -4.72 11.75 -7.55
C ALA A 113 -3.39 12.34 -8.01
N SER A 114 -3.40 13.60 -8.41
CA SER A 114 -2.21 14.45 -8.60
C SER A 114 -2.24 15.55 -7.55
N GLY A 115 -1.07 16.05 -7.16
CA GLY A 115 -0.95 17.13 -6.18
C GLY A 115 0.50 17.47 -5.92
N THR A 116 0.76 18.17 -4.83
CA THR A 116 2.13 18.40 -4.34
C THR A 116 2.35 17.72 -3.01
N MET A 117 3.58 17.30 -2.73
CA MET A 117 4.04 16.76 -1.45
C MET A 117 5.27 17.58 -1.04
N ASN A 118 5.12 18.42 -0.03
CA ASN A 118 6.14 19.41 0.37
C ASN A 118 6.57 20.30 -0.81
N GLY A 119 5.61 20.72 -1.63
CA GLY A 119 5.84 21.51 -2.84
C GLY A 119 6.31 20.73 -4.07
N LEU A 120 6.68 19.46 -3.94
CA LEU A 120 7.08 18.60 -5.06
C LEU A 120 5.86 18.00 -5.74
N GLY A 121 5.69 18.23 -7.04
CA GLY A 121 4.57 17.66 -7.80
C GLY A 121 4.68 16.14 -7.92
N ILE A 122 3.64 15.41 -7.53
CA ILE A 122 3.57 13.94 -7.64
C ILE A 122 2.22 13.48 -8.21
N VAL A 123 2.21 12.27 -8.76
CA VAL A 123 0.98 11.49 -8.99
C VAL A 123 0.98 10.31 -8.03
N THR A 124 -0.17 10.00 -7.44
CA THR A 124 -0.30 8.88 -6.52
C THR A 124 -1.53 8.04 -6.79
N CYS A 125 -1.38 6.72 -6.65
CA CYS A 125 -2.50 5.79 -6.58
C CYS A 125 -2.59 5.22 -5.17
N VAL A 126 -3.77 5.31 -4.55
CA VAL A 126 -4.02 4.77 -3.22
C VAL A 126 -5.05 3.65 -3.31
N GLN A 127 -4.65 2.46 -2.89
CA GLN A 127 -5.54 1.31 -2.81
C GLN A 127 -6.26 1.27 -1.47
N ASN A 128 -7.58 1.08 -1.50
CA ASN A 128 -8.45 1.09 -0.33
C ASN A 128 -8.92 -0.33 -0.01
N PHE A 129 -8.29 -0.94 1.00
CA PHE A 129 -8.63 -2.29 1.45
C PHE A 129 -10.11 -2.43 1.91
N ALA A 130 -10.75 -1.34 2.34
CA ALA A 130 -12.16 -1.37 2.76
C ALA A 130 -13.12 -1.65 1.58
N PHE A 131 -12.69 -1.39 0.34
CA PHE A 131 -13.44 -1.72 -0.88
C PHE A 131 -13.10 -3.14 -1.32
N MET A 132 -13.94 -4.10 -0.94
CA MET A 132 -13.81 -5.51 -1.36
C MET A 132 -12.39 -6.09 -1.15
N GLY A 133 -11.76 -5.78 -0.02
CA GLY A 133 -10.41 -6.24 0.32
C GLY A 133 -9.31 -5.62 -0.55
N GLY A 134 -9.57 -4.45 -1.15
CA GLY A 134 -8.66 -3.81 -2.08
C GLY A 134 -8.42 -4.62 -3.35
N SER A 135 -9.25 -5.63 -3.63
CA SER A 135 -8.96 -6.60 -4.69
C SER A 135 -8.82 -5.94 -6.06
N MET A 136 -7.82 -6.35 -6.82
CA MET A 136 -7.56 -5.82 -8.16
C MET A 136 -8.53 -6.43 -9.19
N GLY A 137 -9.46 -5.61 -9.68
CA GLY A 137 -10.31 -5.87 -10.84
C GLY A 137 -9.99 -4.92 -12.00
N LEU A 138 -10.79 -4.96 -13.06
CA LEU A 138 -10.69 -4.14 -14.27
C LEU A 138 -10.50 -2.66 -13.95
N ALA A 139 -11.36 -2.09 -13.09
CA ALA A 139 -11.32 -0.67 -12.75
C ALA A 139 -10.06 -0.29 -11.95
N ALA A 140 -9.53 -1.19 -11.10
CA ALA A 140 -8.26 -0.97 -10.43
C ALA A 140 -7.07 -1.00 -11.42
N GLY A 141 -7.13 -1.86 -12.44
CA GLY A 141 -6.16 -1.87 -13.53
C GLY A 141 -6.20 -0.60 -14.38
N GLU A 142 -7.40 -0.12 -14.74
CA GLU A 142 -7.57 1.18 -15.42
C GLU A 142 -7.10 2.35 -14.55
N ALA A 143 -7.30 2.30 -13.23
CA ALA A 143 -6.80 3.32 -12.31
C ALA A 143 -5.26 3.39 -12.32
N MET A 144 -4.58 2.25 -12.28
CA MET A 144 -3.12 2.22 -12.36
C MET A 144 -2.61 2.76 -13.70
N LEU A 145 -3.27 2.40 -14.82
CA LEU A 145 -2.95 2.95 -16.15
C LEU A 145 -3.17 4.46 -16.20
N ALA A 146 -4.29 4.97 -15.67
CA ALA A 146 -4.58 6.40 -15.62
C ALA A 146 -3.55 7.17 -14.76
N GLY A 147 -3.11 6.59 -13.65
CA GLY A 147 -2.04 7.14 -12.82
C GLY A 147 -0.71 7.22 -13.57
N ALA A 148 -0.31 6.15 -14.25
CA ALA A 148 0.91 6.13 -15.07
C ALA A 148 0.84 7.09 -16.25
N GLU A 149 -0.25 7.08 -17.04
CA GLU A 149 -0.49 8.02 -18.14
C GLU A 149 -0.39 9.47 -17.65
N ARG A 150 -0.98 9.78 -16.49
CA ARG A 150 -0.92 11.12 -15.89
C ARG A 150 0.48 11.48 -15.41
N ALA A 151 1.19 10.55 -14.76
CA ALA A 151 2.56 10.76 -14.30
C ALA A 151 3.49 11.08 -15.47
N VAL A 152 3.40 10.31 -16.56
CA VAL A 152 4.16 10.54 -17.79
C VAL A 152 3.79 11.87 -18.45
N ALA A 153 2.49 12.18 -18.57
CA ALA A 153 2.04 13.44 -19.18
C ALA A 153 2.50 14.68 -18.40
N ASP A 154 2.49 14.61 -17.06
CA ASP A 154 2.89 15.72 -16.19
C ASP A 154 4.40 15.76 -15.93
N GLY A 155 5.17 14.73 -16.31
CA GLY A 155 6.59 14.59 -15.97
C GLY A 155 6.83 14.45 -14.46
N LYS A 156 5.93 13.77 -13.74
CA LYS A 156 5.95 13.62 -12.28
C LYS A 156 6.25 12.17 -11.87
N PRO A 157 6.88 11.94 -10.71
CA PRO A 157 7.00 10.60 -10.15
C PRO A 157 5.62 10.00 -9.83
N LEU A 158 5.54 8.67 -9.89
CA LEU A 158 4.37 7.89 -9.51
C LEU A 158 4.62 7.18 -8.17
N ILE A 159 3.75 7.43 -7.18
CA ILE A 159 3.80 6.76 -5.87
C ILE A 159 2.55 5.92 -5.67
N VAL A 160 2.70 4.62 -5.40
CA VAL A 160 1.56 3.70 -5.19
C VAL A 160 1.52 3.22 -3.75
N PHE A 161 0.40 3.45 -3.05
CA PHE A 161 0.11 2.83 -1.76
C PHE A 161 -0.72 1.56 -1.99
N ALA A 162 -0.05 0.41 -1.92
CA ALA A 162 -0.65 -0.89 -2.16
C ALA A 162 -1.31 -1.45 -0.89
N ALA A 163 -2.55 -1.94 -1.03
CA ALA A 163 -3.33 -2.53 0.05
C ALA A 163 -4.38 -3.47 -0.56
N ALA A 164 -4.06 -4.76 -0.69
CA ALA A 164 -4.90 -5.72 -1.41
C ALA A 164 -4.80 -7.13 -0.85
N GLY A 165 -5.94 -7.83 -0.86
CA GLY A 165 -6.01 -9.27 -0.60
C GLY A 165 -5.72 -10.14 -1.82
N GLY A 166 -5.55 -9.56 -3.02
CA GLY A 166 -5.29 -10.28 -4.27
C GLY A 166 -6.12 -9.78 -5.46
N ALA A 167 -6.34 -10.66 -6.44
CA ALA A 167 -7.16 -10.38 -7.62
C ALA A 167 -8.67 -10.52 -7.32
N ARG A 168 -9.52 -9.77 -8.04
CA ARG A 168 -10.96 -9.80 -7.82
C ARG A 168 -11.62 -11.00 -8.50
N MET A 169 -11.84 -12.05 -7.71
CA MET A 169 -12.38 -13.32 -8.21
C MET A 169 -13.69 -13.19 -8.99
N GLN A 170 -14.53 -12.21 -8.66
CA GLN A 170 -15.82 -11.97 -9.32
C GLN A 170 -15.66 -11.63 -10.82
N GLU A 171 -14.49 -11.13 -11.24
CA GLU A 171 -14.19 -10.84 -12.64
C GLU A 171 -13.27 -11.89 -13.28
N GLY A 172 -12.89 -12.94 -12.54
CA GLY A 172 -12.16 -14.10 -13.04
C GLY A 172 -10.87 -13.75 -13.79
N ILE A 173 -10.72 -14.27 -15.01
CA ILE A 173 -9.55 -14.05 -15.87
C ILE A 173 -9.29 -12.58 -16.17
N LEU A 174 -10.33 -11.73 -16.18
CA LEU A 174 -10.19 -10.31 -16.44
C LEU A 174 -9.39 -9.61 -15.34
N SER A 175 -9.54 -10.04 -14.09
CA SER A 175 -8.70 -9.57 -12.98
C SER A 175 -7.25 -10.05 -13.10
N LEU A 176 -7.04 -11.31 -13.52
CA LEU A 176 -5.68 -11.82 -13.75
C LEU A 176 -4.96 -10.99 -14.83
N MET A 177 -5.67 -10.64 -15.90
CA MET A 177 -5.12 -9.82 -17.00
C MET A 177 -4.77 -8.39 -16.59
N GLN A 178 -5.17 -7.93 -15.40
CA GLN A 178 -4.70 -6.64 -14.89
C GLN A 178 -3.24 -6.70 -14.45
N MET A 179 -2.69 -7.87 -14.10
CA MET A 179 -1.27 -8.00 -13.76
C MET A 179 -0.36 -7.51 -14.90
N PRO A 180 -0.42 -8.06 -16.14
CA PRO A 180 0.41 -7.54 -17.22
C PRO A 180 0.03 -6.11 -17.65
N ARG A 181 -1.24 -5.70 -17.55
CA ARG A 181 -1.65 -4.31 -17.88
C ARG A 181 -1.01 -3.28 -16.95
N THR A 182 -1.02 -3.56 -15.65
CA THR A 182 -0.37 -2.70 -14.65
C THR A 182 1.15 -2.75 -14.75
N THR A 183 1.74 -3.89 -15.14
CA THR A 183 3.17 -3.94 -15.50
C THR A 183 3.49 -3.03 -16.68
N ILE A 184 2.66 -2.98 -17.72
CA ILE A 184 2.82 -2.02 -18.82
C ILE A 184 2.74 -0.57 -18.30
N ALA A 185 1.82 -0.29 -17.38
CA ALA A 185 1.71 1.04 -16.75
C ALA A 185 3.02 1.44 -16.06
N VAL A 186 3.65 0.51 -15.32
CA VAL A 186 4.95 0.75 -14.68
C VAL A 186 6.06 0.96 -15.72
N GLU A 187 6.09 0.15 -16.78
CA GLU A 187 7.11 0.30 -17.82
C GLU A 187 6.98 1.65 -18.55
N MET A 188 5.76 2.18 -18.74
CA MET A 188 5.55 3.53 -19.30
C MET A 188 6.23 4.62 -18.44
N VAL A 189 6.11 4.53 -17.12
CA VAL A 189 6.74 5.49 -16.18
C VAL A 189 8.26 5.37 -16.24
N ARG A 190 8.76 4.12 -16.28
CA ARG A 190 10.20 3.82 -16.39
C ARG A 190 10.81 4.29 -17.71
N GLU A 191 10.13 4.06 -18.85
CA GLU A 191 10.56 4.53 -20.18
C GLU A 191 10.60 6.06 -20.27
N ALA A 192 9.73 6.75 -19.53
CA ALA A 192 9.77 8.20 -19.38
C ALA A 192 10.91 8.70 -18.45
N GLY A 193 11.64 7.78 -17.81
CA GLY A 193 12.72 8.10 -16.86
C GLY A 193 12.21 8.76 -15.58
N LEU A 194 10.99 8.43 -15.16
CA LEU A 194 10.34 8.95 -13.96
C LEU A 194 10.40 7.92 -12.82
N PRO A 195 10.57 8.35 -11.56
CA PRO A 195 10.57 7.45 -10.41
C PRO A 195 9.22 6.78 -10.20
N TYR A 196 9.25 5.48 -9.93
CA TYR A 196 8.12 4.68 -9.47
C TYR A 196 8.40 4.12 -8.06
N ILE A 197 7.71 4.65 -7.04
CA ILE A 197 7.88 4.22 -5.65
C ILE A 197 6.63 3.46 -5.20
N VAL A 198 6.83 2.31 -4.54
CA VAL A 198 5.72 1.53 -3.97
C VAL A 198 5.81 1.54 -2.45
N VAL A 199 4.71 1.92 -1.80
CA VAL A 199 4.50 1.80 -0.36
C VAL A 199 3.55 0.63 -0.10
N LEU A 200 4.10 -0.47 0.40
CA LEU A 200 3.42 -1.71 0.76
C LEU A 200 2.78 -1.56 2.15
N THR A 201 1.45 -1.66 2.22
CA THR A 201 0.71 -1.52 3.48
C THR A 201 -0.03 -2.81 3.85
N ASP A 202 -0.51 -2.88 5.09
CA ASP A 202 -1.16 -4.09 5.62
C ASP A 202 -2.61 -4.28 5.11
N PRO A 203 -2.94 -5.38 4.43
CA PRO A 203 -2.05 -6.35 3.77
C PRO A 203 -1.82 -6.03 2.29
N THR A 204 -0.72 -6.52 1.72
CA THR A 204 -0.49 -6.55 0.26
C THR A 204 -0.18 -7.97 -0.17
N THR A 205 -1.12 -8.63 -0.85
CA THR A 205 -0.99 -10.07 -1.20
C THR A 205 -1.43 -10.43 -2.62
N GLY A 206 -1.09 -11.66 -3.04
CA GLY A 206 -1.64 -12.29 -4.24
C GLY A 206 -1.17 -11.65 -5.55
N GLY A 207 -2.10 -11.48 -6.49
CA GLY A 207 -1.80 -10.92 -7.82
C GLY A 207 -1.22 -9.50 -7.77
N VAL A 208 -1.52 -8.72 -6.72
CA VAL A 208 -0.97 -7.37 -6.55
C VAL A 208 0.52 -7.43 -6.21
N THR A 209 0.94 -8.27 -5.26
CA THR A 209 2.38 -8.49 -4.99
C THR A 209 3.12 -9.09 -6.17
N ALA A 210 2.45 -9.92 -6.98
CA ALA A 210 3.07 -10.52 -8.17
C ALA A 210 2.99 -9.64 -9.42
N SER A 211 2.68 -8.34 -9.28
CA SER A 211 2.62 -7.38 -10.38
C SER A 211 3.19 -6.04 -9.94
N TYR A 212 2.45 -4.93 -10.11
CA TYR A 212 2.94 -3.57 -9.90
C TYR A 212 3.53 -3.32 -8.51
N ALA A 213 3.04 -4.01 -7.47
CA ALA A 213 3.49 -3.73 -6.11
C ALA A 213 4.94 -4.20 -5.81
N MET A 214 5.52 -5.10 -6.63
CA MET A 214 6.90 -5.59 -6.43
C MET A 214 7.84 -5.26 -7.60
N ILE A 215 7.50 -4.23 -8.39
CA ILE A 215 8.34 -3.73 -9.49
C ILE A 215 8.56 -2.21 -9.42
N GLY A 216 8.57 -1.66 -8.20
CA GLY A 216 9.03 -0.31 -7.90
C GLY A 216 10.53 -0.15 -8.08
N ASP A 217 10.96 1.09 -8.33
CA ASP A 217 12.38 1.47 -8.18
C ASP A 217 12.80 1.45 -6.71
N ILE A 218 11.86 1.76 -5.81
CA ILE A 218 12.00 1.68 -4.36
C ILE A 218 10.74 1.07 -3.75
N HIS A 219 10.93 0.04 -2.93
CA HIS A 219 9.91 -0.61 -2.11
C HIS A 219 10.04 -0.16 -0.66
N ILE A 220 8.99 0.49 -0.17
CA ILE A 220 8.85 0.90 1.23
C ILE A 220 7.73 0.08 1.84
N ALA A 221 7.87 -0.38 3.08
CA ALA A 221 6.75 -0.94 3.83
C ALA A 221 6.47 -0.21 5.13
N GLU A 222 5.21 -0.24 5.55
CA GLU A 222 4.85 0.15 6.90
C GLU A 222 5.17 -0.98 7.91
N PRO A 223 5.60 -0.65 9.14
CA PRO A 223 5.87 -1.60 10.22
C PRO A 223 4.80 -2.69 10.40
N GLY A 224 5.25 -3.94 10.49
CA GLY A 224 4.41 -5.12 10.71
C GLY A 224 3.44 -5.46 9.57
N ALA A 225 3.50 -4.79 8.41
CA ALA A 225 2.61 -5.06 7.29
C ALA A 225 2.76 -6.50 6.78
N LEU A 226 1.64 -7.18 6.53
CA LEU A 226 1.63 -8.50 5.91
C LEU A 226 1.77 -8.38 4.40
N ILE A 227 2.85 -8.91 3.85
CA ILE A 227 3.19 -8.81 2.43
C ILE A 227 3.58 -10.20 1.91
N GLY A 228 2.91 -10.68 0.87
CA GLY A 228 3.30 -11.94 0.24
C GLY A 228 2.34 -12.50 -0.80
N PHE A 229 2.87 -13.36 -1.67
CA PHE A 229 2.09 -13.91 -2.77
C PHE A 229 0.96 -14.84 -2.31
N ALA A 230 1.28 -15.90 -1.57
CA ALA A 230 0.30 -16.83 -1.01
C ALA A 230 0.05 -16.53 0.47
N GLY A 231 -1.18 -16.73 0.94
CA GLY A 231 -1.48 -16.57 2.36
C GLY A 231 -0.78 -17.62 3.23
N GLN A 232 -0.33 -17.22 4.43
CA GLN A 232 0.39 -18.07 5.38
C GLN A 232 -0.25 -19.45 5.59
N ARG A 233 -1.58 -19.49 5.73
CA ARG A 233 -2.33 -20.75 5.89
C ARG A 233 -2.13 -21.72 4.72
N VAL A 234 -2.23 -21.21 3.49
CA VAL A 234 -2.08 -22.04 2.28
C VAL A 234 -0.66 -22.60 2.21
N ILE A 235 0.34 -21.79 2.59
CA ILE A 235 1.74 -22.22 2.60
C ILE A 235 1.95 -23.32 3.64
N GLN A 236 1.50 -23.12 4.88
CA GLN A 236 1.58 -24.10 5.98
C GLN A 236 0.93 -25.43 5.60
N ASP A 237 -0.28 -25.39 5.03
CA ASP A 237 -1.01 -26.58 4.61
C ASP A 237 -0.26 -27.35 3.50
N THR A 238 0.49 -26.64 2.65
CA THR A 238 1.25 -27.22 1.54
C THR A 238 2.56 -27.86 2.01
N ILE A 239 3.37 -27.14 2.78
CA ILE A 239 4.69 -27.63 3.23
C ILE A 239 4.61 -28.51 4.48
N ARG A 240 3.48 -28.45 5.22
CA ARG A 240 3.22 -29.15 6.48
C ARG A 240 4.24 -28.86 7.58
N GLU A 241 4.73 -27.63 7.61
CA GLU A 241 5.69 -27.12 8.58
C GLU A 241 5.21 -25.80 9.20
N LYS A 242 5.73 -25.49 10.38
CA LYS A 242 5.49 -24.20 11.02
C LYS A 242 6.31 -23.13 10.29
N LEU A 243 5.65 -22.03 9.92
CA LEU A 243 6.34 -20.89 9.34
C LEU A 243 7.20 -20.19 10.40
N PRO A 244 8.35 -19.59 9.99
CA PRO A 244 9.16 -18.76 10.87
C PRO A 244 8.35 -17.64 11.54
N ASP A 245 8.80 -17.21 12.70
CA ASP A 245 8.21 -16.05 13.36
C ASP A 245 8.45 -14.80 12.49
N GLY A 246 7.44 -13.94 12.37
CA GLY A 246 7.51 -12.77 11.49
C GLY A 246 7.44 -13.08 9.98
N PHE A 247 7.26 -14.34 9.56
CA PHE A 247 7.15 -14.68 8.14
C PHE A 247 6.11 -13.80 7.41
N GLN A 248 6.50 -13.24 6.25
CA GLN A 248 5.71 -12.28 5.46
C GLN A 248 5.47 -10.91 6.11
N ARG A 249 6.13 -10.58 7.22
CA ARG A 249 6.09 -9.21 7.79
C ARG A 249 7.09 -8.30 7.10
N ALA A 250 6.83 -7.00 7.13
CA ALA A 250 7.70 -5.98 6.54
C ALA A 250 9.17 -6.15 6.97
N GLU A 251 9.43 -6.39 8.24
CA GLU A 251 10.76 -6.59 8.80
C GLU A 251 11.41 -7.88 8.27
N TYR A 252 10.64 -8.96 8.19
CA TYR A 252 11.11 -10.21 7.60
C TYR A 252 11.48 -10.03 6.12
N LEU A 253 10.67 -9.30 5.35
CA LEU A 253 10.96 -9.05 3.94
C LEU A 253 12.18 -8.13 3.76
N LEU A 254 12.38 -7.16 4.63
CA LEU A 254 13.59 -6.33 4.67
C LEU A 254 14.84 -7.19 4.88
N ASP A 255 14.83 -8.08 5.88
CA ASP A 255 15.96 -8.97 6.18
C ASP A 255 16.29 -9.94 5.03
N HIS A 256 15.33 -10.20 4.13
CA HIS A 256 15.48 -11.07 2.96
C HIS A 256 15.69 -10.30 1.64
N GLY A 257 15.90 -8.98 1.70
CA GLY A 257 16.21 -8.15 0.53
C GLY A 257 15.05 -7.98 -0.46
N MET A 258 13.80 -8.11 0.00
CA MET A 258 12.59 -7.94 -0.82
C MET A 258 12.00 -6.52 -0.71
N ILE A 259 12.44 -5.74 0.27
CA ILE A 259 11.98 -4.36 0.55
C ILE A 259 13.21 -3.53 0.88
N ASP A 260 13.28 -2.29 0.43
CA ASP A 260 14.41 -1.40 0.66
C ASP A 260 14.40 -0.77 2.06
N MET A 261 13.21 -0.46 2.58
CA MET A 261 13.07 0.15 3.91
C MET A 261 11.71 -0.08 4.55
N VAL A 262 11.71 -0.17 5.89
CA VAL A 262 10.50 -0.14 6.71
C VAL A 262 10.40 1.24 7.36
N VAL A 263 9.33 1.97 7.06
CA VAL A 263 9.19 3.40 7.44
C VAL A 263 7.91 3.59 8.25
N HIS A 264 8.07 4.17 9.44
CA HIS A 264 6.95 4.51 10.29
C HIS A 264 6.05 5.57 9.64
N ARG A 265 4.73 5.50 9.86
CA ARG A 265 3.77 6.31 9.09
C ARG A 265 3.99 7.81 9.29
N HIS A 266 4.40 8.23 10.48
CA HIS A 266 4.71 9.63 10.78
C HIS A 266 5.91 10.17 10.01
N GLU A 267 6.81 9.32 9.53
CA GLU A 267 8.01 9.68 8.78
C GLU A 267 7.86 9.44 7.27
N MET A 268 6.74 8.85 6.85
CA MET A 268 6.51 8.40 5.48
C MET A 268 6.57 9.57 4.49
N ARG A 269 5.85 10.67 4.76
CA ARG A 269 5.81 11.83 3.87
C ARG A 269 7.19 12.46 3.69
N ASP A 270 7.94 12.62 4.78
CA ASP A 270 9.27 13.23 4.72
C ASP A 270 10.28 12.31 4.02
N THR A 271 10.15 11.00 4.20
CA THR A 271 10.97 10.02 3.50
C THR A 271 10.70 10.00 2.00
N LEU A 272 9.42 9.94 1.60
CA LEU A 272 9.02 10.04 0.20
C LEU A 272 9.48 11.36 -0.41
N THR A 273 9.37 12.48 0.31
CA THR A 273 9.87 13.79 -0.13
C THR A 273 11.36 13.74 -0.47
N ARG A 274 12.18 13.21 0.45
CA ARG A 274 13.64 13.12 0.26
C ARG A 274 14.01 12.22 -0.93
N LEU A 275 13.31 11.09 -1.09
CA LEU A 275 13.55 10.16 -2.20
C LEU A 275 13.17 10.81 -3.53
N VAL A 276 11.98 11.41 -3.61
CA VAL A 276 11.51 12.10 -4.81
C VAL A 276 12.46 13.24 -5.18
N ASP A 277 12.85 14.08 -4.22
CA ASP A 277 13.80 15.16 -4.48
C ASP A 277 15.13 14.62 -5.01
N MET A 278 15.70 13.58 -4.38
CA MET A 278 16.96 12.98 -4.84
C MET A 278 16.87 12.40 -6.26
N MET A 279 15.74 11.78 -6.62
CA MET A 279 15.56 11.12 -7.92
C MET A 279 15.12 12.08 -9.04
N MET A 280 14.39 13.14 -8.71
CA MET A 280 13.88 14.12 -9.67
C MET A 280 14.82 15.32 -9.87
N ASN A 281 15.58 15.70 -8.83
CA ASN A 281 16.40 16.89 -8.84
C ASN A 281 17.79 16.57 -9.41
N ARG A 282 17.91 16.68 -10.74
CA ARG A 282 19.11 16.33 -11.53
C ARG A 282 20.30 17.27 -11.37
N ASP A 283 20.29 18.23 -10.44
CA ASP A 283 21.52 18.97 -10.11
C ASP A 283 22.44 18.08 -9.26
N GLN A 284 23.00 17.07 -9.93
CA GLN A 284 23.98 16.15 -9.37
C GLN A 284 25.29 16.87 -9.01
N SER A 285 25.45 18.16 -9.31
CA SER A 285 26.69 18.88 -9.02
C SER A 285 27.01 18.91 -7.52
N ALA A 286 26.01 18.99 -6.66
CA ALA A 286 26.19 18.92 -5.20
C ALA A 286 26.50 17.50 -4.73
N ILE A 287 25.82 16.49 -5.27
CA ILE A 287 26.02 15.07 -4.91
C ILE A 287 27.38 14.58 -5.41
N ILE A 288 27.76 14.88 -6.65
CA ILE A 288 29.07 14.56 -7.23
C ILE A 288 30.19 15.22 -6.44
N LYS A 289 30.04 16.49 -6.05
CA LYS A 289 31.03 17.15 -5.17
C LYS A 289 31.16 16.47 -3.82
N THR A 290 30.05 16.01 -3.24
CA THR A 290 30.02 15.33 -1.95
C THR A 290 30.65 13.93 -2.04
N LEU A 291 30.30 13.15 -3.07
CA LEU A 291 30.88 11.84 -3.35
C LEU A 291 32.38 11.94 -3.68
N ALA A 292 32.79 12.96 -4.44
CA ALA A 292 34.20 13.23 -4.72
C ALA A 292 34.99 13.69 -3.48
N ALA A 293 34.30 14.19 -2.45
CA ALA A 293 34.89 14.60 -1.19
C ALA A 293 34.90 13.49 -0.13
N LEU A 294 34.24 12.35 -0.37
CA LEU A 294 34.34 11.19 0.51
C LEU A 294 35.75 10.61 0.40
N PRO A 295 36.37 10.21 1.53
CA PRO A 295 37.61 9.46 1.48
C PRO A 295 37.39 8.17 0.68
N PRO A 296 38.39 7.70 -0.08
CA PRO A 296 38.29 6.43 -0.78
C PRO A 296 37.91 5.33 0.22
N ALA A 297 37.05 4.41 -0.22
CA ALA A 297 36.62 3.29 0.59
C ALA A 297 37.86 2.58 1.16
N VAL A 298 37.85 2.39 2.49
CA VAL A 298 38.93 1.69 3.17
C VAL A 298 38.95 0.26 2.65
N ASP A 299 40.04 -0.11 2.00
CA ASP A 299 40.25 -1.46 1.49
C ASP A 299 40.50 -2.39 2.70
N GLU A 300 39.43 -2.99 3.22
CA GLU A 300 39.50 -3.99 4.29
C GLU A 300 40.15 -5.32 3.86
N SER A 301 40.69 -5.43 2.63
CA SER A 301 41.35 -6.66 2.17
C SER A 301 42.81 -6.83 2.62
N SER A 302 43.39 -5.88 3.36
CA SER A 302 44.83 -5.91 3.69
C SER A 302 45.22 -6.45 5.07
N ASP A 303 44.28 -6.75 5.99
CA ASP A 303 44.62 -7.09 7.39
C ASP A 303 44.13 -8.46 7.89
N LYS A 304 44.24 -9.50 7.05
CA LYS A 304 44.20 -10.90 7.51
C LYS A 304 45.26 -11.78 6.85
N GLN A 305 46.53 -11.58 7.20
CA GLN A 305 47.47 -12.70 7.20
C GLN A 305 47.12 -13.61 8.39
N ILE A 306 46.27 -14.60 8.14
CA ILE A 306 46.13 -15.74 9.04
C ILE A 306 47.38 -16.59 8.84
N GLU A 307 48.27 -16.61 9.84
CA GLU A 307 49.36 -17.58 9.92
C GLU A 307 48.77 -18.99 9.87
N ALA A 308 48.99 -19.69 8.77
CA ALA A 308 48.70 -21.11 8.65
C ALA A 308 49.64 -21.88 9.60
N GLN A 309 49.14 -22.23 10.79
CA GLN A 309 49.80 -23.21 11.64
C GLN A 309 49.68 -24.60 11.01
N ASN A 310 50.84 -25.23 10.83
CA ASN A 310 51.06 -26.56 10.30
C ASN A 310 50.03 -27.61 10.73
N VAL A 311 49.37 -28.24 9.76
CA VAL A 311 48.74 -29.55 9.92
C VAL A 311 49.75 -30.60 9.43
N PRO A 312 50.14 -31.61 10.23
CA PRO A 312 51.02 -32.67 9.78
C PRO A 312 50.27 -33.65 8.87
N ASP A 313 50.93 -34.03 7.77
CA ASP A 313 50.47 -35.06 6.84
C ASP A 313 50.19 -36.39 7.56
N THR A 314 48.96 -36.90 7.44
CA THR A 314 48.63 -38.29 7.77
C THR A 314 48.44 -39.07 6.47
N GLU A 315 49.29 -40.08 6.27
CA GLU A 315 49.31 -41.01 5.14
C GLU A 315 47.97 -41.74 4.90
N PRO A 316 47.71 -42.20 3.66
CA PRO A 316 46.46 -42.89 3.33
C PRO A 316 46.48 -44.33 3.84
N VAL A 317 45.42 -44.70 4.56
CA VAL A 317 45.18 -46.08 5.01
C VAL A 317 44.78 -46.95 3.82
N GLU A 318 45.60 -47.96 3.53
CA GLU A 318 45.31 -49.04 2.59
C GLU A 318 44.08 -49.84 3.06
N THR A 319 43.11 -50.02 2.16
CA THR A 319 42.01 -50.96 2.35
C THR A 319 42.45 -52.36 1.95
N SER A 320 42.58 -53.26 2.93
CA SER A 320 42.64 -54.71 2.71
C SER A 320 41.37 -55.39 3.23
N SER A 321 40.79 -56.22 2.36
CA SER A 321 39.71 -57.22 2.54
C SER A 321 38.31 -56.73 2.89
#